data_AF-A0A354I3U3-F1
#
_entry.id   AF-A0A354I3U3-F1
#
_cell.length_a   1.000
_cell.length_b   1.000
_cell.length_c   1.000
_cell.angle_alpha   90.00
_cell.angle_beta   90.00
_cell.angle_gamma   90.00
#
_symmetry.space_group_name_H-M   'P 1'
#
loop_
_entity.id
_entity.type
_entity.pdbx_description
1 polymer ?
#
loop_
_entity_poly.entity_id
_entity_poly.type
_entity_poly.pdbx_seq_one_letter_code
_entity_poly.pdbx_strand_id
1 'polypeptide(L)' 'MLDNIVRLNIQLTKKCNQRCISCNSYEMDCSDELPLNGFKKAISEAAALFPIKNIAFTGGEPTLYPNLLEISSYAS' A
#
# COMPACT_ATOMS: atom_id res chain seq x y z
N MET A 1 26.14 -13.24 5.22
CA MET A 1 24.95 -13.62 4.45
C MET A 1 24.08 -12.39 4.45
N LEU A 2 23.94 -11.68 3.33
CA LEU A 2 23.00 -10.55 3.29
C LEU A 2 21.62 -11.17 3.40
N ASP A 3 20.97 -11.00 4.55
CA ASP A 3 19.57 -11.37 4.72
C ASP A 3 18.80 -10.69 3.59
N ASN A 4 18.17 -11.48 2.73
CA ASN A 4 17.50 -10.98 1.54
C ASN A 4 16.21 -10.29 1.98
N ILE A 5 16.33 -9.03 2.40
CA ILE A 5 15.23 -8.23 2.92
C ILE A 5 14.24 -7.97 1.79
N VAL A 6 13.04 -8.55 1.90
CA VAL A 6 11.95 -8.30 0.96
C VAL A 6 11.16 -7.08 1.43
N ARG A 7 11.04 -6.09 0.54
CA ARG A 7 10.14 -4.95 0.72
C ARG A 7 8.85 -5.18 -0.06
N LEU A 8 7.71 -5.04 0.62
CA LEU A 8 6.39 -5.09 0.00
C LEU A 8 5.86 -3.65 -0.16
N ASN A 9 5.65 -3.22 -1.40
CA ASN A 9 5.00 -1.94 -1.69
C ASN A 9 3.51 -2.19 -1.94
N ILE A 10 2.65 -1.48 -1.22
CA ILE A 10 1.19 -1.62 -1.32
C ILE A 10 0.62 -0.28 -1.73
N GLN A 11 -0.03 -0.23 -2.88
CA GLN A 11 -0.83 0.93 -3.30
C GLN A 11 -2.21 0.85 -2.64
N LEU A 12 -2.44 1.67 -1.60
CA LEU A 12 -3.70 1.63 -0.83
C LEU A 12 -4.85 2.33 -1.57
N THR A 13 -4.54 3.36 -2.33
CA THR A 13 -5.49 4.16 -3.09
C THR A 13 -4.80 4.74 -4.32
N LYS A 14 -5.56 5.01 -5.38
CA LYS A 14 -5.10 5.81 -6.53
C LYS A 14 -5.38 7.30 -6.35
N LYS A 15 -6.22 7.68 -5.37
CA LYS A 15 -6.60 9.07 -5.10
C LYS A 15 -5.36 9.87 -4.75
N CYS A 16 -5.22 11.03 -5.38
CA CYS A 16 -4.13 11.97 -5.12
C CYS A 16 -4.68 13.40 -5.16
N ASN A 17 -4.31 14.21 -4.17
CA ASN A 17 -4.66 15.63 -4.12
C ASN A 17 -3.56 16.54 -4.73
N GLN A 18 -2.49 15.96 -5.27
CA GLN A 18 -1.40 16.66 -5.94
C GLN A 18 -1.44 16.46 -7.45
N ARG A 19 -0.86 17.41 -8.21
CA ARG A 19 -0.77 17.37 -9.68
C ARG A 19 0.66 17.53 -10.15
N CYS A 20 1.53 16.64 -9.68
CA CYS A 20 2.95 16.68 -10.00
C CYS A 20 3.17 16.49 -11.52
N ILE A 21 4.02 17.31 -12.13
CA ILE A 21 4.29 17.29 -13.59
C ILE A 21 4.75 15.93 -14.13
N SER A 22 5.39 15.11 -13.28
CA SER A 22 5.94 13.80 -13.65
C SER A 22 5.04 12.61 -13.28
N CYS A 23 3.84 12.85 -12.74
CA CYS A 23 2.96 11.79 -12.22
C CYS A 23 1.53 11.98 -12.76
N ASN A 24 0.85 10.88 -13.06
CA ASN A 24 -0.52 10.87 -13.56
C ASN A 24 -1.54 10.25 -12.59
N SER A 25 -1.17 10.00 -11.32
CA SER A 25 -2.07 9.36 -10.35
C SER A 25 -3.36 10.14 -10.09
N TYR A 26 -3.34 11.47 -10.20
CA TYR A 26 -4.52 12.31 -10.00
C TYR A 26 -5.61 12.16 -11.07
N GLU A 27 -5.30 11.48 -12.19
CA GLU A 27 -6.24 11.21 -13.29
C GLU A 27 -6.74 9.76 -13.27
N MET A 28 -6.26 8.93 -12.35
CA MET A 28 -6.62 7.52 -12.31
C MET A 28 -8.02 7.31 -11.71
N ASP A 29 -8.76 6.35 -12.28
CA ASP A 29 -10.02 5.91 -11.72
C ASP A 29 -9.80 5.26 -10.34
N CYS A 30 -10.66 5.65 -9.40
CA CYS A 30 -10.66 5.24 -8.00
C CYS A 30 -12.01 4.63 -7.58
N SER A 31 -12.83 4.23 -8.55
CA SER A 31 -14.15 3.63 -8.31
C SER A 31 -14.05 2.21 -7.74
N ASP A 32 -12.99 1.48 -8.08
CA ASP A 32 -12.75 0.08 -7.67
C ASP A 32 -11.49 -0.02 -6.79
N GLU A 33 -11.66 0.27 -5.50
CA GLU A 33 -10.59 0.15 -4.50
C GLU A 33 -10.74 -1.15 -3.70
N LEU A 34 -9.60 -1.79 -3.40
CA LEU A 34 -9.59 -2.99 -2.58
C LEU A 34 -10.09 -2.64 -1.16
N PRO A 35 -11.05 -3.40 -0.60
CA PRO A 35 -11.47 -3.19 0.77
C PRO A 35 -10.33 -3.52 1.75
N LEU A 36 -10.39 -2.94 2.95
CA LEU A 36 -9.37 -3.10 3.99
C LEU A 36 -9.01 -4.58 4.28
N ASN A 37 -10.02 -5.45 4.35
CA ASN A 37 -9.79 -6.89 4.58
C ASN A 37 -9.01 -7.56 3.43
N GLY A 38 -9.13 -7.05 2.20
CA GLY A 38 -8.32 -7.49 1.07
C GLY A 38 -6.84 -7.17 1.28
N PHE A 39 -6.51 -5.96 1.75
CA PHE A 39 -5.13 -5.59 2.08
C PHE A 39 -4.57 -6.42 3.23
N LYS A 40 -5.34 -6.62 4.30
CA LYS A 40 -4.93 -7.47 5.44
C LYS A 40 -4.60 -8.90 4.98
N LYS A 41 -5.48 -9.47 4.14
CA LYS A 41 -5.27 -10.80 3.56
C LYS A 41 -3.98 -10.86 2.72
N ALA A 42 -3.78 -9.89 1.82
CA ALA A 42 -2.60 -9.84 0.97
C ALA A 42 -1.29 -9.72 1.77
N ILE A 43 -1.28 -8.92 2.84
CA ILE A 43 -0.14 -8.79 3.75
C ILE A 43 0.16 -10.13 4.44
N SER A 44 -0.86 -10.80 4.99
CA SER A 44 -0.70 -12.11 5.63
C SER A 44 -0.15 -13.17 4.67
N GLU A 45 -0.70 -13.26 3.47
CA GLU A 45 -0.27 -14.22 2.45
C GLU A 45 1.18 -13.95 2.01
N ALA A 46 1.54 -12.68 1.80
CA ALA A 46 2.90 -12.31 1.42
C ALA A 46 3.91 -12.59 2.55
N ALA A 47 3.56 -12.30 3.81
CA ALA A 47 4.42 -12.55 4.97
C ALA A 47 4.60 -14.06 5.25
N ALA A 48 3.64 -14.90 4.87
CA ALA A 48 3.77 -16.36 4.97
C ALA A 48 4.75 -16.94 3.93
N LEU A 49 4.93 -16.25 2.80
CA LEU A 49 5.76 -16.72 1.67
C LEU A 49 7.16 -16.11 1.67
N PHE A 50 7.32 -14.91 2.21
CA PHE A 50 8.56 -14.13 2.11
C PHE A 50 8.95 -13.52 3.46
N PRO A 51 10.26 -13.39 3.75
CA PRO A 51 10.75 -12.71 4.96
C PRO A 51 10.63 -11.19 4.82
N ILE A 52 9.40 -10.68 4.81
CA ILE A 52 9.14 -9.25 4.68
C ILE A 52 9.63 -8.53 5.93
N LYS A 53 10.52 -7.55 5.75
CA LYS A 53 11.02 -6.68 6.84
C LYS A 53 10.59 -5.23 6.67
N ASN A 54 10.01 -4.87 5.53
CA ASN A 54 9.58 -3.52 5.25
C ASN A 54 8.31 -3.54 4.40
N ILE A 55 7.27 -2.88 4.89
CA ILE A 55 6.05 -2.60 4.12
C ILE A 55 6.02 -1.10 3.87
N ALA A 56 5.81 -0.72 2.62
CA ALA A 56 5.63 0.67 2.23
C ALA A 56 4.22 0.86 1.69
N PHE A 57 3.43 1.64 2.43
CA PHE A 57 2.15 2.12 1.95
C PHE A 57 2.37 3.29 1.00
N THR A 58 1.82 3.14 -0.20
CA THR A 58 2.00 4.03 -1.34
C THR A 58 0.64 4.25 -2.02
N GLY A 59 0.66 4.89 -3.17
CA GLY A 59 -0.48 5.00 -4.06
C GLY A 59 -0.44 6.31 -4.81
N GLY A 60 -1.58 6.97 -4.94
CA GLY A 60 -1.60 8.40 -5.18
C GLY A 60 -1.02 9.11 -3.95
N GLU A 61 -1.88 9.52 -3.02
CA GLU A 61 -1.48 10.02 -1.71
C GLU A 61 -2.00 9.08 -0.62
N PRO A 62 -1.14 8.26 0.02
CA PRO A 62 -1.57 7.24 0.98
C PRO A 62 -2.31 7.82 2.19
N THR A 63 -2.07 9.08 2.57
CA THR A 63 -2.81 9.75 3.66
C THR A 63 -4.28 10.03 3.34
N LEU A 64 -4.69 9.92 2.07
CA LEU A 64 -6.10 9.99 1.67
C LEU A 64 -6.84 8.65 1.83
N TYR A 65 -6.15 7.54 2.11
CA TYR A 65 -6.80 6.26 2.38
C TYR A 65 -7.40 6.25 3.80
N PRO A 66 -8.72 6.04 3.95
CA PRO A 66 -9.42 6.26 5.23
C PRO A 66 -8.93 5.33 6.36
N ASN A 67 -8.42 4.15 6.02
CA ASN A 67 -7.98 3.15 7.00
C ASN A 67 -6.45 3.05 7.10
N LEU A 68 -5.70 4.11 6.74
CA LEU A 68 -4.23 4.09 6.74
C LEU A 68 -3.65 3.68 8.09
N LEU A 69 -4.17 4.25 9.18
CA LEU A 69 -3.69 3.93 10.53
C LEU A 69 -4.02 2.49 10.93
N GLU A 70 -5.20 1.99 10.57
CA GLU A 70 -5.62 0.63 10.88
C GLU A 70 -4.75 -0.39 10.12
N ILE A 71 -4.52 -0.19 8.82
CA ILE A 71 -3.66 -1.10 8.05
C ILE A 71 -2.20 -1.01 8.48
N SER A 72 -1.72 0.17 8.91
CA SER A 72 -0.37 0.33 9.46
C SER A 72 -0.20 -0.39 10.78
N SER A 73 -1.19 -0.32 11.67
CA SER A 73 -1.20 -1.06 12.92
C SER A 73 -1.28 -2.58 12.70
N TYR A 74 -2.00 -3.03 11.68
CA TYR A 74 -2.08 -4.45 11.33
C TYR A 74 -0.76 -5.01 10.77
N ALA A 75 0.00 -4.17 10.06
CA ALA A 75 1.24 -4.54 9.37
C ALA A 75 2.50 -4.43 10.26
N SER A 76 2.35 -3.99 11.51
CA SER A 76 3.43 -3.83 12.50
C SER A 76 3.65 -5.12 13.30
#